data_AF-A0A067T535-F1
#
_entry.id   AF-A0A067T535-F1
#
_cell.length_a   1.000
_cell.length_b   1.000
_cell.length_c   1.000
_cell.angle_alpha   90.00
_cell.angle_beta   90.00
_cell.angle_gamma   90.00
#
_symmetry.space_group_name_H-M   'P 1'
#
loop_
_entity.id
_entity.type
_entity.pdbx_description
1 polymer ?
#
loop_
_entity_poly.entity_id
_entity_poly.type
_entity_poly.pdbx_seq_one_letter_code
_entity_poly.pdbx_strand_id
1 'polypeptide(L)'
;MVNFPAPVGGTALPADFAPSIVFAVLYALLLPLMLYRLYKRRSRTTLLIGTITFSVERVVIFSLRAVQSRNEARRFSHGLVTYMQVSFALGFIGIANDLVNIVRCILINPTYGSDMYYQSPAAKTKGGVFTPPPEGTPDQPRLRFWLRRFSDFLGLAFLAATVPGTIANSTYGKVFDNQQNADKTAKYRFVSTGVALGMCAMLIGVIAWIRRKFPRTSRRGATIICLVSTLMAVVAIYRLSVMNIKATTLTVQTSLDKPGAKAAFYIFHALPEWLAILILLASNVRKLFGTGLAGDFRGRDLNKRELKKREAKLAKEKEKGASEADGATDNIPLKEKNASVLVSNLV
;
A
#
# COMPACT_ATOMS: atom_id res chain seq x y z
N MET A 1 -0.50 -26.69 -32.15
CA MET A 1 -0.06 -25.37 -31.62
C MET A 1 -0.91 -25.02 -30.42
N VAL A 2 -0.32 -24.49 -29.36
CA VAL A 2 -1.03 -24.11 -28.13
C VAL A 2 -1.47 -22.66 -28.24
N ASN A 3 -2.75 -22.37 -27.96
CA ASN A 3 -3.29 -21.03 -27.85
C ASN A 3 -3.22 -20.57 -26.40
N PHE A 4 -2.34 -19.62 -26.11
CA PHE A 4 -2.14 -19.09 -24.77
C PHE A 4 -2.54 -17.61 -24.65
N PRO A 5 -2.90 -17.11 -23.46
CA PRO A 5 -3.22 -15.70 -23.28
C PRO A 5 -2.00 -14.83 -23.58
N ALA A 6 -2.19 -13.86 -24.48
CA ALA A 6 -1.13 -12.95 -24.89
C ALA A 6 -0.56 -12.19 -23.67
N PRO A 7 0.76 -11.90 -23.65
CA PRO A 7 1.34 -11.12 -22.57
C PRO A 7 0.69 -9.74 -22.46
N VAL A 8 0.29 -9.33 -21.26
CA VAL A 8 -0.20 -7.97 -20.99
C VAL A 8 0.90 -6.98 -21.38
N GLY A 9 0.55 -6.01 -22.23
CA GLY A 9 1.49 -5.07 -22.81
C GLY A 9 2.27 -5.60 -24.02
N GLY A 10 2.00 -6.81 -24.52
CA GLY A 10 2.65 -7.41 -25.68
C GLY A 10 4.15 -7.72 -25.48
N THR A 11 4.80 -8.17 -26.54
CA THR A 11 6.24 -8.47 -26.61
C THR A 11 7.07 -7.20 -26.64
N ALA A 12 8.19 -7.11 -25.92
CA ALA A 12 8.99 -5.88 -25.90
C ALA A 12 9.66 -5.62 -27.27
N LEU A 13 9.03 -4.78 -28.09
CA LEU A 13 9.50 -4.43 -29.44
C LEU A 13 10.36 -3.16 -29.40
N PRO A 14 11.14 -2.82 -30.44
CA PRO A 14 11.99 -1.63 -30.44
C PRO A 14 11.28 -0.32 -30.08
N ALA A 15 9.98 -0.20 -30.41
CA ALA A 15 9.14 0.94 -30.05
C ALA A 15 8.91 1.08 -28.52
N ASP A 16 9.07 0.00 -27.74
CA ASP A 16 8.97 0.02 -26.27
C ASP A 16 10.21 0.63 -25.58
N PHE A 17 11.31 0.84 -26.30
CA PHE A 17 12.58 1.27 -25.70
C PHE A 17 12.48 2.60 -24.95
N ALA A 18 12.05 3.65 -25.65
CA ALA A 18 11.92 4.99 -25.08
C ALA A 18 10.91 5.04 -23.91
N PRO A 19 9.66 4.57 -24.04
CA PRO A 19 8.72 4.62 -22.92
C PRO A 19 9.18 3.75 -21.74
N SER A 20 9.82 2.60 -21.96
CA SER A 20 10.36 1.79 -20.86
C SER A 20 11.43 2.55 -20.06
N ILE A 21 12.34 3.27 -20.72
CA ILE A 21 13.34 4.11 -20.04
C ILE A 21 12.66 5.22 -19.25
N VAL A 22 11.70 5.93 -19.85
CA VAL A 22 10.96 7.00 -19.18
C VAL A 22 10.29 6.49 -17.91
N PHE A 23 9.57 5.37 -17.97
CA PHE A 23 8.95 4.80 -16.78
C PHE A 23 9.99 4.31 -15.76
N ALA A 24 11.08 3.68 -16.19
CA ALA A 24 12.16 3.28 -15.26
C ALA A 24 12.70 4.49 -14.47
N VAL A 25 12.95 5.62 -15.15
CA VAL A 25 13.37 6.87 -14.51
C VAL A 25 12.28 7.43 -13.58
N LEU A 26 11.02 7.48 -14.03
CA LEU A 26 9.91 7.96 -13.21
C LEU A 26 9.74 7.16 -11.91
N TYR A 27 9.87 5.83 -11.95
CA TYR A 27 9.84 4.99 -10.74
C TYR A 27 11.11 5.18 -9.89
N ALA A 28 12.29 5.33 -10.51
CA ALA A 28 13.53 5.58 -9.79
C ALA A 28 13.50 6.91 -9.02
N LEU A 29 12.87 7.95 -9.58
CA LEU A 29 12.66 9.24 -8.90
C LEU A 29 11.77 9.14 -7.65
N LEU A 30 10.98 8.07 -7.50
CA LEU A 30 10.22 7.82 -6.27
C LEU A 30 11.10 7.25 -5.15
N LEU A 31 12.26 6.65 -5.44
CA LEU A 31 13.13 6.01 -4.45
C LEU A 31 13.66 6.99 -3.38
N PRO A 32 14.16 8.19 -3.73
CA PRO A 32 14.54 9.17 -2.72
C PRO A 32 13.37 9.57 -1.80
N LEU A 33 12.16 9.69 -2.35
CA LEU A 33 10.96 9.99 -1.56
C LEU A 33 10.60 8.84 -0.60
N MET A 34 10.74 7.59 -1.04
CA MET A 34 10.56 6.40 -0.19
C MET A 34 11.59 6.37 0.94
N LEU A 35 12.88 6.57 0.63
CA LEU A 35 13.96 6.60 1.61
C LEU A 35 13.76 7.72 2.63
N TYR A 36 13.37 8.92 2.17
CA TYR A 36 13.03 10.03 3.05
C TYR A 36 11.90 9.67 4.02
N ARG A 37 10.84 8.99 3.53
CA ARG A 37 9.70 8.56 4.35
C ARG A 37 10.09 7.51 5.38
N LEU A 38 10.96 6.56 5.01
CA LEU A 38 11.52 5.54 5.89
C LEU A 38 12.49 6.14 6.90
N TYR A 39 13.22 7.20 6.56
CA TYR A 39 14.15 7.86 7.48
C TYR A 39 13.42 8.75 8.51
N LYS A 40 12.43 9.55 8.11
CA LYS A 40 11.77 10.50 9.03
C LYS A 40 10.78 9.79 9.96
N ARG A 41 11.11 9.67 11.25
CA ARG A 41 10.28 8.98 12.29
C ARG A 41 8.80 9.36 12.29
N ARG A 42 8.47 10.62 11.93
CA ARG A 42 7.09 11.12 11.87
C ARG A 42 6.26 10.59 10.69
N SER A 43 6.90 10.09 9.63
CA SER A 43 6.21 9.56 8.43
C SER A 43 6.35 8.05 8.25
N ARG A 44 7.25 7.38 8.99
CA ARG A 44 7.43 5.93 8.91
C ARG A 44 6.11 5.22 9.18
N THR A 45 5.72 4.37 8.23
CA THR A 45 4.58 3.46 8.33
C THR A 45 4.93 2.15 7.62
N THR A 46 4.56 1.01 8.21
CA THR A 46 4.73 -0.31 7.59
C THR A 46 3.58 -0.65 6.63
N LEU A 47 2.52 0.17 6.60
CA LEU A 47 1.35 -0.06 5.77
C LEU A 47 1.57 0.13 4.27
N LEU A 48 2.71 0.72 3.87
CA LEU A 48 3.09 0.95 2.47
C LEU A 48 4.20 0.01 2.00
N ILE A 49 4.50 -1.07 2.74
CA ILE A 49 5.58 -1.99 2.38
C ILE A 49 5.33 -2.60 1.00
N GLY A 50 4.09 -3.02 0.70
CA GLY A 50 3.76 -3.57 -0.62
C GLY A 50 4.04 -2.57 -1.73
N THR A 51 3.52 -1.36 -1.56
CA THR A 51 3.70 -0.22 -2.48
C THR A 51 5.20 0.10 -2.71
N ILE A 52 6.01 0.12 -1.65
CA ILE A 52 7.46 0.38 -1.74
C ILE A 52 8.17 -0.74 -2.50
N THR A 53 7.91 -2.00 -2.13
CA THR A 53 8.51 -3.17 -2.78
C THR A 53 8.20 -3.20 -4.28
N PHE A 54 6.94 -3.00 -4.66
CA PHE A 54 6.54 -2.97 -6.07
C PHE A 54 7.11 -1.77 -6.82
N SER A 55 7.29 -0.61 -6.17
CA SER A 55 7.91 0.54 -6.82
C SER A 55 9.37 0.28 -7.19
N VAL A 56 10.14 -0.37 -6.30
CA VAL A 56 11.51 -0.83 -6.61
C VAL A 56 11.49 -1.86 -7.73
N GLU A 57 10.58 -2.84 -7.65
CA GLU A 57 10.43 -3.87 -8.68
C GLU A 57 10.12 -3.28 -10.05
N ARG A 58 9.32 -2.21 -10.13
CA ARG A 58 9.00 -1.55 -11.41
C ARG A 58 10.20 -0.92 -12.09
N VAL A 59 11.18 -0.40 -11.34
CA VAL A 59 12.45 0.06 -11.92
C VAL A 59 13.15 -1.09 -12.63
N VAL A 60 13.22 -2.26 -11.99
CA VAL A 60 13.84 -3.47 -12.57
C VAL A 60 13.07 -3.93 -13.81
N ILE A 61 11.75 -4.04 -13.72
CA ILE A 61 10.89 -4.52 -14.81
C ILE A 61 11.00 -3.64 -16.05
N PHE A 62 10.90 -2.32 -15.90
CA PHE A 62 11.01 -1.42 -17.05
C PHE A 62 12.43 -1.35 -17.61
N SER A 63 13.46 -1.50 -16.76
CA SER A 63 14.85 -1.64 -17.24
C SER A 63 15.03 -2.92 -18.06
N LEU A 64 14.52 -4.05 -17.59
CA LEU A 64 14.55 -5.32 -18.33
C LEU A 64 13.76 -5.22 -19.64
N ARG A 65 12.60 -4.56 -19.63
CA ARG A 65 11.78 -4.34 -20.82
C ARG A 65 12.49 -3.47 -21.85
N ALA A 66 13.21 -2.43 -21.41
CA ALA A 66 14.07 -1.63 -22.28
C ALA A 66 15.17 -2.50 -22.93
N VAL A 67 15.81 -3.39 -22.17
CA VAL A 67 16.82 -4.31 -22.71
C VAL A 67 16.22 -5.31 -23.72
N GLN A 68 15.04 -5.88 -23.43
CA GLN A 68 14.36 -6.80 -24.36
C GLN A 68 13.96 -6.13 -25.68
N SER A 69 13.65 -4.83 -25.67
CA SER A 69 13.32 -4.11 -26.91
C SER A 69 14.46 -4.10 -27.94
N ARG A 70 15.72 -4.17 -27.46
CA ARG A 70 16.94 -4.14 -28.29
C ARG A 70 17.56 -5.51 -28.56
N ASN A 71 17.21 -6.54 -27.80
CA ASN A 71 17.82 -7.86 -27.89
C ASN A 71 16.76 -8.93 -28.12
N GLU A 72 16.74 -9.51 -29.32
CA GLU A 72 15.73 -10.49 -29.74
C GLU A 72 15.78 -11.78 -28.93
N ALA A 73 16.99 -12.28 -28.61
CA ALA A 73 17.15 -13.47 -27.77
C ALA A 73 16.55 -13.27 -26.38
N ARG A 74 16.68 -12.06 -25.80
CA ARG A 74 16.04 -11.72 -24.52
C ARG A 74 14.55 -11.45 -24.65
N ARG A 75 14.09 -10.93 -25.78
CA ARG A 75 12.67 -10.65 -26.07
C ARG A 75 11.81 -11.89 -25.97
N PHE A 76 12.30 -13.02 -26.47
CA PHE A 76 11.58 -14.29 -26.48
C PHE A 76 11.93 -15.22 -25.31
N SER A 77 12.66 -14.72 -24.30
CA SER A 77 12.96 -15.50 -23.10
C SER A 77 11.69 -15.77 -22.29
N HIS A 78 11.32 -17.04 -22.17
CA HIS A 78 10.12 -17.48 -21.43
C HIS A 78 10.18 -17.02 -19.96
N GLY A 79 11.35 -17.09 -19.33
CA GLY A 79 11.56 -16.68 -17.94
C GLY A 79 11.31 -15.18 -17.73
N LEU A 80 11.87 -14.33 -18.61
CA LEU A 80 11.67 -12.88 -18.51
C LEU A 80 10.22 -12.48 -18.78
N VAL A 81 9.59 -13.06 -19.80
CA VAL A 81 8.17 -12.80 -20.09
C VAL A 81 7.31 -13.24 -18.90
N THR A 82 7.55 -14.43 -18.35
CA THR A 82 6.86 -14.92 -17.15
C THR A 82 7.00 -13.94 -15.99
N TYR A 83 8.24 -13.55 -15.66
CA TYR A 83 8.52 -12.61 -14.57
C TYR A 83 7.77 -11.28 -14.74
N MET A 84 7.77 -10.70 -15.93
CA MET A 84 7.02 -9.47 -16.21
C MET A 84 5.51 -9.65 -16.04
N GLN A 85 4.94 -10.76 -16.53
CA GLN A 85 3.52 -11.02 -16.40
C GLN A 85 3.10 -11.22 -14.94
N VAL A 86 3.93 -11.92 -14.14
CA VAL A 86 3.75 -12.05 -12.69
C VAL A 86 3.73 -10.67 -12.04
N SER A 87 4.76 -9.87 -12.31
CA SER A 87 4.97 -8.57 -11.69
C SER A 87 3.86 -7.58 -12.02
N PHE A 88 3.44 -7.50 -13.29
CA PHE A 88 2.32 -6.63 -13.69
C PHE A 88 1.00 -7.08 -13.08
N ALA A 89 0.79 -8.38 -12.89
CA ALA A 89 -0.41 -8.90 -12.25
C ALA A 89 -0.47 -8.58 -10.75
N LEU A 90 0.65 -8.70 -10.05
CA LEU A 90 0.68 -8.56 -8.60
C LEU A 90 0.80 -7.10 -8.13
N GLY A 91 1.41 -6.21 -8.91
CA GLY A 91 1.70 -4.85 -8.47
C GLY A 91 0.48 -4.04 -8.04
N PHE A 92 -0.54 -3.95 -8.90
CA PHE A 92 -1.76 -3.20 -8.56
C PHE A 92 -2.58 -3.86 -7.43
N ILE A 93 -2.52 -5.19 -7.32
CA ILE A 93 -3.16 -5.94 -6.22
C ILE A 93 -2.47 -5.61 -4.89
N GLY A 94 -1.13 -5.53 -4.88
CA GLY A 94 -0.35 -5.13 -3.71
C GLY A 94 -0.70 -3.73 -3.22
N ILE A 95 -0.82 -2.76 -4.13
CA ILE A 95 -1.24 -1.39 -3.81
C ILE A 95 -2.68 -1.39 -3.24
N ALA A 96 -3.59 -2.15 -3.85
CA ALA A 96 -4.97 -2.26 -3.39
C ALA A 96 -5.06 -2.91 -1.98
N ASN A 97 -4.19 -3.86 -1.66
CA ASN A 97 -4.11 -4.45 -0.32
C ASN A 97 -3.61 -3.44 0.73
N ASP A 98 -2.62 -2.61 0.39
CA ASP A 98 -2.18 -1.52 1.26
C ASP A 98 -3.33 -0.54 1.54
N LEU A 99 -4.18 -0.25 0.54
CA LEU A 99 -5.37 0.58 0.73
C LEU A 99 -6.37 -0.01 1.73
N VAL A 100 -6.60 -1.33 1.76
CA VAL A 100 -7.49 -1.95 2.75
C VAL A 100 -7.02 -1.66 4.17
N ASN A 101 -5.72 -1.75 4.41
CA ASN A 101 -5.15 -1.46 5.73
C ASN A 101 -5.27 0.03 6.11
N ILE A 102 -5.16 0.93 5.13
CA ILE A 102 -5.37 2.37 5.32
C ILE A 102 -6.85 2.67 5.59
N VAL A 103 -7.77 2.06 4.82
CA VAL A 103 -9.23 2.16 4.97
C VAL A 103 -9.66 1.66 6.35
N ARG A 104 -9.10 0.56 6.84
CA ARG A 104 -9.33 0.08 8.21
C ARG A 104 -9.07 1.18 9.25
N CYS A 105 -7.96 1.91 9.10
CA CYS A 105 -7.62 2.98 10.04
C CYS A 105 -8.59 4.17 9.93
N ILE A 106 -8.96 4.58 8.71
CA ILE A 106 -9.90 5.69 8.50
C ILE A 106 -11.30 5.36 9.01
N LEU A 107 -11.69 4.07 8.95
CA LEU A 107 -12.94 3.53 9.47
C LEU A 107 -13.01 3.52 10.99
N ILE A 108 -11.92 3.09 11.62
CA ILE A 108 -11.91 2.79 13.05
C ILE A 108 -11.71 4.07 13.88
N ASN A 109 -10.89 5.01 13.41
CA ASN A 109 -10.57 6.23 14.18
C ASN A 109 -11.81 7.06 14.61
N PRO A 110 -12.83 7.28 13.76
CA PRO A 110 -14.05 8.00 14.15
C PRO A 110 -14.92 7.29 15.18
N THR A 111 -14.76 5.98 15.37
CA THR A 111 -15.61 5.19 16.30
C THR A 111 -15.20 5.33 17.76
N TYR A 112 -14.07 5.97 18.05
CA TYR A 112 -13.62 6.20 19.42
C TYR A 112 -14.34 7.39 20.06
N GLY A 113 -14.93 7.13 21.22
CA GLY A 113 -15.42 8.12 22.16
C GLY A 113 -14.28 8.81 22.91
N SER A 114 -14.63 9.84 23.69
CA SER A 114 -13.65 10.67 24.42
C SER A 114 -12.80 9.88 25.39
N ASP A 115 -13.42 9.04 26.21
CA ASP A 115 -12.72 8.25 27.23
C ASP A 115 -11.74 7.23 26.65
N MET A 116 -11.99 6.75 25.41
CA MET A 116 -11.24 5.65 24.81
C MET A 116 -10.32 6.10 23.66
N TYR A 117 -10.30 7.38 23.34
CA TYR A 117 -9.54 7.89 22.18
C TYR A 117 -8.03 7.63 22.29
N TYR A 118 -7.47 7.60 23.50
CA TYR A 118 -6.06 7.28 23.72
C TYR A 118 -5.66 5.89 23.19
N GLN A 119 -6.64 4.99 22.99
CA GLN A 119 -6.42 3.68 22.38
C GLN A 119 -6.39 3.73 20.86
N SER A 120 -6.88 4.79 20.23
CA SER A 120 -6.91 4.90 18.77
C SER A 120 -5.48 4.92 18.19
N PRO A 121 -5.26 4.35 16.99
CA PRO A 121 -4.00 4.53 16.27
C PRO A 121 -3.71 6.02 15.99
N ALA A 122 -4.75 6.84 15.84
CA ALA A 122 -4.64 8.29 15.67
C ALA A 122 -4.01 8.99 16.88
N ALA A 123 -4.34 8.60 18.11
CA ALA A 123 -3.78 9.21 19.32
C ALA A 123 -2.26 9.06 19.44
N LYS A 124 -1.67 8.03 18.83
CA LYS A 124 -0.21 7.84 18.76
C LYS A 124 0.48 8.72 17.70
N THR A 125 -0.30 9.45 16.91
CA THR A 125 0.20 10.22 15.77
C THR A 125 0.18 11.72 16.09
N LYS A 126 1.35 12.28 16.41
CA LYS A 126 1.50 13.71 16.70
C LYS A 126 1.21 14.56 15.47
N GLY A 127 0.31 15.54 15.60
CA GLY A 127 -0.07 16.46 14.52
C GLY A 127 -0.75 15.77 13.33
N GLY A 128 -1.57 14.75 13.63
CA GLY A 128 -2.43 14.10 12.64
C GLY A 128 -3.67 14.93 12.32
N VAL A 129 -4.38 14.55 11.26
CA VAL A 129 -5.64 15.20 10.85
C VAL A 129 -6.80 14.83 11.78
N PHE A 130 -6.74 13.65 12.40
CA PHE A 130 -7.71 13.23 13.39
C PHE A 130 -7.46 13.95 14.71
N THR A 131 -8.41 14.81 15.11
CA THR A 131 -8.43 15.43 16.43
C THR A 131 -9.13 14.53 17.44
N PRO A 132 -8.80 14.68 18.74
CA PRO A 132 -9.56 14.05 19.81
C PRO A 132 -11.06 14.41 19.68
N PRO A 133 -11.96 13.45 19.96
CA PRO A 133 -13.39 13.75 20.09
C PRO A 133 -13.64 14.86 21.13
N PRO A 134 -14.70 15.66 20.97
CA PRO A 134 -15.22 16.47 22.07
C PRO A 134 -15.52 15.59 23.29
N GLU A 135 -15.31 16.15 24.49
CA GLU A 135 -15.66 15.50 25.74
C GLU A 135 -17.15 15.09 25.75
N GLY A 136 -17.45 13.91 26.30
CA GLY A 136 -18.80 13.35 26.29
C GLY A 136 -19.20 12.65 24.99
N THR A 137 -18.35 12.61 23.95
CA THR A 137 -18.65 11.81 22.74
C THR A 137 -18.71 10.32 23.12
N PRO A 138 -19.84 9.62 22.85
CA PRO A 138 -20.01 8.22 23.22
C PRO A 138 -19.14 7.29 22.36
N ASP A 139 -18.62 6.23 22.98
CA ASP A 139 -17.84 5.19 22.30
C ASP A 139 -18.74 4.22 21.53
N GLN A 140 -18.29 3.74 20.37
CA GLN A 140 -19.03 2.80 19.52
C GLN A 140 -18.30 1.45 19.33
N PRO A 141 -18.16 0.62 20.39
CA PRO A 141 -17.33 -0.58 20.36
C PRO A 141 -17.89 -1.68 19.45
N ARG A 142 -19.22 -1.86 19.40
CA ARG A 142 -19.87 -2.85 18.52
C ARG A 142 -19.59 -2.55 17.04
N LEU A 143 -19.69 -1.28 16.65
CA LEU A 143 -19.41 -0.87 15.27
C LEU A 143 -17.94 -1.08 14.94
N ARG A 144 -17.03 -0.68 15.84
CA ARG A 144 -15.59 -0.91 15.69
C ARG A 144 -15.25 -2.39 15.49
N PHE A 145 -15.87 -3.27 16.26
CA PHE A 145 -15.69 -4.72 16.12
C PHE A 145 -16.07 -5.18 14.71
N TRP A 146 -17.25 -4.80 14.22
CA TRP A 146 -17.70 -5.18 12.88
C TRP A 146 -16.83 -4.58 11.76
N LEU A 147 -16.39 -3.33 11.90
CA LEU A 147 -15.51 -2.69 10.92
C LEU A 147 -14.14 -3.39 10.82
N ARG A 148 -13.60 -3.88 11.94
CA ARG A 148 -12.38 -4.70 11.94
C ARG A 148 -12.60 -6.02 11.23
N ARG A 149 -13.69 -6.74 11.54
CA ARG A 149 -14.01 -8.03 10.89
C ARG A 149 -14.25 -7.88 9.40
N PHE A 150 -14.95 -6.82 9.00
CA PHE A 150 -15.12 -6.48 7.60
C PHE A 150 -13.76 -6.22 6.94
N SER A 151 -12.88 -5.42 7.55
CA SER A 151 -11.54 -5.16 7.02
C SER A 151 -10.67 -6.43 6.96
N ASP A 152 -10.76 -7.32 7.96
CA ASP A 152 -10.07 -8.62 7.97
C ASP A 152 -10.59 -9.50 6.82
N PHE A 153 -11.91 -9.55 6.62
CA PHE A 153 -12.53 -10.26 5.49
C PHE A 153 -12.06 -9.68 4.15
N LEU A 154 -11.98 -8.36 4.03
CA LEU A 154 -11.43 -7.72 2.82
C LEU A 154 -9.98 -8.11 2.58
N GLY A 155 -9.15 -8.09 3.61
CA GLY A 155 -7.76 -8.52 3.53
C GLY A 155 -7.63 -9.98 3.08
N LEU A 156 -8.46 -10.87 3.63
CA LEU A 156 -8.52 -12.27 3.22
C LEU A 156 -9.00 -12.44 1.78
N ALA A 157 -9.98 -11.65 1.34
CA ALA A 157 -10.44 -11.67 -0.05
C ALA A 157 -9.35 -11.21 -1.03
N PHE A 158 -8.54 -10.20 -0.67
CA PHE A 158 -7.37 -9.81 -1.45
C PHE A 158 -6.30 -10.90 -1.48
N LEU A 159 -6.04 -11.55 -0.35
CA LEU A 159 -5.12 -12.70 -0.30
C LEU A 159 -5.62 -13.83 -1.20
N ALA A 160 -6.93 -14.14 -1.14
CA ALA A 160 -7.59 -15.12 -1.98
C ALA A 160 -7.58 -14.75 -3.47
N ALA A 161 -7.51 -13.46 -3.83
CA ALA A 161 -7.31 -13.01 -5.22
C ALA A 161 -5.84 -13.12 -5.66
N THR A 162 -4.92 -12.89 -4.73
CA THR A 162 -3.46 -12.91 -4.97
C THR A 162 -2.95 -14.33 -5.20
N VAL A 163 -3.49 -15.32 -4.48
CA VAL A 163 -3.05 -16.72 -4.55
C VAL A 163 -3.26 -17.32 -5.96
N PRO A 164 -4.46 -17.28 -6.58
CA PRO A 164 -4.65 -17.73 -7.96
C PRO A 164 -3.79 -16.96 -8.95
N GLY A 165 -3.63 -15.64 -8.75
CA GLY A 165 -2.75 -14.83 -9.59
C GLY A 165 -1.30 -15.31 -9.52
N THR A 166 -0.80 -15.61 -8.33
CA THR A 166 0.57 -16.11 -8.11
C THR A 166 0.74 -17.50 -8.72
N ILE A 167 -0.21 -18.41 -8.49
CA ILE A 167 -0.18 -19.77 -9.05
C ILE A 167 -0.24 -19.74 -10.58
N ALA A 168 -1.16 -18.97 -11.16
CA ALA A 168 -1.32 -18.83 -12.61
C ALA A 168 -0.07 -18.27 -13.28
N ASN A 169 0.66 -17.41 -12.57
CA ASN A 169 1.85 -16.77 -13.09
C ASN A 169 3.11 -17.62 -12.86
N SER A 170 3.22 -18.37 -11.76
CA SER A 170 4.33 -19.31 -11.56
C SER A 170 4.28 -20.51 -12.53
N THR A 171 3.08 -20.88 -12.99
CA THR A 171 2.91 -21.92 -14.01
C THR A 171 2.97 -21.41 -15.44
N TYR A 172 3.16 -20.09 -15.67
CA TYR A 172 3.14 -19.51 -17.01
C TYR A 172 4.23 -20.09 -17.93
N GLY A 173 5.38 -20.53 -17.39
CA GLY A 173 6.38 -21.24 -18.18
C GLY A 173 5.87 -22.54 -18.81
N LYS A 174 4.91 -23.22 -18.17
CA LYS A 174 4.30 -24.48 -18.64
C LYS A 174 3.11 -24.26 -19.59
N VAL A 175 2.72 -23.01 -19.80
CA VAL A 175 1.58 -22.63 -20.66
C VAL A 175 1.92 -22.78 -22.14
N PHE A 176 3.20 -22.70 -22.50
CA PHE A 176 3.64 -22.84 -23.89
C PHE A 176 3.52 -24.28 -24.42
N ASP A 177 3.57 -25.28 -23.53
CA ASP A 177 3.62 -26.69 -23.92
C ASP A 177 2.26 -27.40 -23.82
N ASN A 178 1.31 -26.86 -23.05
CA ASN A 178 0.05 -27.54 -22.75
C ASN A 178 -1.17 -26.60 -22.76
N GLN A 179 -2.12 -26.87 -23.66
CA GLN A 179 -3.37 -26.12 -23.82
C GLN A 179 -4.21 -26.07 -22.54
N GLN A 180 -4.27 -27.18 -21.79
CA GLN A 180 -5.04 -27.23 -20.54
C GLN A 180 -4.49 -26.26 -19.49
N ASN A 181 -3.16 -26.12 -19.41
CA ASN A 181 -2.50 -25.16 -18.51
C ASN A 181 -2.72 -23.72 -18.99
N ALA A 182 -2.71 -23.51 -20.31
CA ALA A 182 -3.01 -22.21 -20.91
C ALA A 182 -4.42 -21.72 -20.54
N ASP A 183 -5.42 -22.59 -20.70
CA ASP A 183 -6.82 -22.25 -20.40
C ASP A 183 -7.04 -22.04 -18.90
N LYS A 184 -6.43 -22.87 -18.05
CA LYS A 184 -6.46 -22.68 -16.58
C LYS A 184 -5.84 -21.33 -16.19
N THR A 185 -4.69 -20.99 -16.76
CA THR A 185 -3.99 -19.73 -16.49
C THR A 185 -4.80 -18.52 -16.92
N ALA A 186 -5.44 -18.58 -18.09
CA ALA A 186 -6.34 -17.52 -18.56
C ALA A 186 -7.52 -17.33 -17.59
N LYS A 187 -8.18 -18.42 -17.18
CA LYS A 187 -9.29 -18.38 -16.20
C LYS A 187 -8.86 -17.74 -14.88
N TYR A 188 -7.73 -18.15 -14.31
CA TYR A 188 -7.23 -17.57 -13.05
C TYR A 188 -6.87 -16.09 -13.17
N ARG A 189 -6.32 -15.66 -14.32
CA ARG A 189 -6.05 -14.24 -14.59
C ARG A 189 -7.33 -13.41 -14.65
N PHE A 190 -8.37 -13.92 -15.30
CA PHE A 190 -9.69 -13.28 -15.33
C PHE A 190 -10.32 -13.18 -13.93
N VAL A 191 -10.35 -14.29 -13.19
CA VAL A 191 -10.94 -14.33 -11.85
C VAL A 191 -10.19 -13.39 -10.90
N SER A 192 -8.86 -13.46 -10.85
CA SER A 192 -8.06 -12.60 -9.96
C SER A 192 -8.23 -11.11 -10.27
N THR A 193 -8.23 -10.73 -11.54
CA THR A 193 -8.40 -9.32 -11.95
C THR A 193 -9.83 -8.84 -11.72
N GLY A 194 -10.83 -9.69 -11.98
CA GLY A 194 -12.24 -9.40 -11.71
C GLY A 194 -12.52 -9.19 -10.22
N VAL A 195 -11.97 -10.04 -9.35
CA VAL A 195 -12.04 -9.85 -7.91
C VAL A 195 -11.38 -8.54 -7.50
N ALA A 196 -10.16 -8.25 -7.99
CA ALA A 196 -9.48 -7.00 -7.67
C ALA A 196 -10.27 -5.75 -8.09
N LEU A 197 -10.94 -5.78 -9.25
CA LEU A 197 -11.83 -4.69 -9.70
C LEU A 197 -13.03 -4.54 -8.77
N GLY A 198 -13.72 -5.64 -8.44
CA GLY A 198 -14.85 -5.62 -7.51
C GLY A 198 -14.45 -5.08 -6.13
N MET A 199 -13.26 -5.43 -5.65
CA MET A 199 -12.72 -4.91 -4.40
C MET A 199 -12.44 -3.40 -4.47
N CYS A 200 -11.88 -2.90 -5.58
CA CYS A 200 -11.67 -1.45 -5.78
C CYS A 200 -13.01 -0.69 -5.76
N ALA A 201 -14.04 -1.22 -6.43
CA ALA A 201 -15.38 -0.64 -6.42
C ALA A 201 -15.99 -0.64 -5.01
N MET A 202 -15.82 -1.74 -4.27
CA MET A 202 -16.27 -1.82 -2.88
C MET A 202 -15.53 -0.84 -1.97
N LEU A 203 -14.22 -0.64 -2.13
CA LEU A 203 -13.47 0.37 -1.37
C LEU A 203 -14.02 1.78 -1.63
N ILE A 204 -14.35 2.11 -2.88
CA ILE A 204 -14.98 3.39 -3.23
C ILE A 204 -16.34 3.52 -2.53
N GLY A 205 -17.18 2.48 -2.60
CA GLY A 205 -18.50 2.45 -1.95
C GLY A 205 -18.42 2.60 -0.42
N VAL A 206 -17.49 1.88 0.22
CA VAL A 206 -17.21 1.97 1.66
C VAL A 206 -16.80 3.39 2.03
N ILE A 207 -15.87 4.00 1.30
CA ILE A 207 -15.44 5.38 1.57
C ILE A 207 -16.58 6.38 1.38
N ALA A 208 -17.41 6.22 0.35
CA ALA A 208 -18.59 7.07 0.15
C ALA A 208 -19.60 6.93 1.32
N TRP A 209 -19.84 5.70 1.79
CA TRP A 209 -20.69 5.44 2.94
C TRP A 209 -20.15 6.07 4.22
N ILE A 210 -18.85 5.92 4.51
CA ILE A 210 -18.21 6.51 5.70
C ILE A 210 -18.32 8.04 5.68
N ARG A 211 -18.07 8.66 4.53
CA ARG A 211 -18.16 10.13 4.40
C ARG A 211 -19.55 10.64 4.74
N ARG A 212 -20.60 9.85 4.49
CA ARG A 212 -21.98 10.19 4.85
C ARG A 212 -22.27 9.89 6.32
N LYS A 213 -21.80 8.75 6.84
CA LYS A 213 -22.15 8.29 8.20
C LYS A 213 -21.36 8.97 9.31
N PHE A 214 -20.09 9.31 9.08
CA PHE A 214 -19.18 9.82 10.10
C PHE A 214 -18.64 11.21 9.71
N PRO A 215 -19.15 12.30 10.31
CA PRO A 215 -18.72 13.67 9.97
C PRO A 215 -17.26 13.95 10.32
N ARG A 216 -16.69 13.19 11.28
CA ARG A 216 -15.30 13.32 11.75
C ARG A 216 -14.27 12.64 10.85
N THR A 217 -14.68 12.05 9.75
CA THR A 217 -13.77 11.40 8.81
C THR A 217 -12.95 12.44 8.05
N SER A 218 -11.64 12.22 7.94
CA SER A 218 -10.75 13.04 7.13
C SER A 218 -11.22 13.09 5.67
N ARG A 219 -11.78 14.22 5.23
CA ARG A 219 -12.23 14.42 3.84
C ARG A 219 -11.09 14.23 2.85
N ARG A 220 -9.91 14.76 3.17
CA ARG A 220 -8.69 14.62 2.34
C ARG A 220 -8.25 13.16 2.24
N GLY A 221 -8.26 12.43 3.36
CA GLY A 221 -7.94 11.00 3.37
C GLY A 221 -8.90 10.20 2.50
N ALA A 222 -10.20 10.45 2.65
CA ALA A 222 -11.23 9.81 1.85
C ALA A 222 -11.08 10.09 0.34
N THR A 223 -10.79 11.33 -0.05
CA THR A 223 -10.52 11.69 -1.46
C THR A 223 -9.29 10.96 -2.01
N ILE A 224 -8.20 10.86 -1.24
CA ILE A 224 -7.00 10.14 -1.66
C ILE A 224 -7.28 8.65 -1.85
N ILE A 225 -7.96 7.99 -0.91
CA ILE A 225 -8.31 6.57 -1.07
C ILE A 225 -9.20 6.38 -2.31
N CYS A 226 -10.21 7.22 -2.49
CA CYS A 226 -11.09 7.15 -3.67
C CYS A 226 -10.29 7.32 -4.97
N LEU A 227 -9.41 8.32 -5.03
CA LEU A 227 -8.56 8.58 -6.20
C LEU A 227 -7.65 7.39 -6.51
N VAL A 228 -6.95 6.84 -5.52
CA VAL A 228 -6.05 5.70 -5.72
C VAL A 228 -6.82 4.44 -6.10
N SER A 229 -7.98 4.17 -5.47
CA SER A 229 -8.85 3.05 -5.84
C SER A 229 -9.37 3.16 -7.28
N THR A 230 -9.72 4.36 -7.73
CA THR A 230 -10.13 4.61 -9.12
C THR A 230 -8.98 4.37 -10.09
N LEU A 231 -7.76 4.81 -9.77
CA LEU A 231 -6.57 4.52 -10.58
C LEU A 231 -6.31 3.02 -10.68
N MET A 232 -6.45 2.26 -9.59
CA MET A 232 -6.32 0.80 -9.61
C MET A 232 -7.45 0.12 -10.40
N ALA A 233 -8.67 0.65 -10.34
CA ALA A 233 -9.78 0.17 -11.14
C ALA A 233 -9.52 0.34 -12.64
N VAL A 234 -8.91 1.47 -13.07
CA VAL A 234 -8.49 1.67 -14.47
C VAL A 234 -7.51 0.58 -14.91
N VAL A 235 -6.51 0.27 -14.08
CA VAL A 235 -5.54 -0.82 -14.38
C VAL A 235 -6.27 -2.16 -14.52
N ALA A 236 -7.18 -2.48 -13.60
CA ALA A 236 -7.93 -3.74 -13.64
C ALA A 236 -8.85 -3.84 -14.87
N ILE A 237 -9.54 -2.76 -15.25
CA ILE A 237 -10.39 -2.69 -16.45
C ILE A 237 -9.56 -2.88 -17.71
N TYR A 238 -8.43 -2.18 -17.84
CA TYR A 238 -7.51 -2.36 -18.96
C TYR A 238 -7.02 -3.81 -19.06
N ARG A 239 -6.64 -4.41 -17.93
CA ARG A 239 -6.21 -5.81 -17.92
C ARG A 239 -7.33 -6.75 -18.39
N LEU A 240 -8.55 -6.59 -17.89
CA LEU A 240 -9.69 -7.41 -18.30
C LEU A 240 -10.00 -7.25 -19.80
N SER A 241 -9.85 -6.04 -20.36
CA SER A 241 -10.13 -5.80 -21.78
C SER A 241 -9.13 -6.49 -22.70
N VAL A 242 -7.85 -6.59 -22.30
CA VAL A 242 -6.80 -7.23 -23.11
C VAL A 242 -6.67 -8.74 -22.90
N MET A 243 -7.22 -9.29 -21.82
CA MET A 243 -7.06 -10.72 -21.47
C MET A 243 -7.73 -11.70 -22.43
N ASN A 244 -8.68 -11.25 -23.27
CA ASN A 244 -9.33 -12.09 -24.27
C ASN A 244 -8.43 -12.37 -25.49
N ILE A 245 -7.32 -11.63 -25.64
CA ILE A 245 -6.40 -11.76 -26.77
C ILE A 245 -5.49 -12.97 -26.53
N LYS A 246 -5.45 -13.88 -27.51
CA LYS A 246 -4.63 -15.10 -27.48
C LYS A 246 -3.48 -15.01 -28.47
N ALA A 247 -2.40 -15.73 -28.19
CA ALA A 247 -1.24 -15.89 -29.04
C ALA A 247 -0.95 -17.39 -29.25
N THR A 248 -0.43 -17.75 -30.42
CA THR A 248 -0.01 -19.12 -30.75
C THR A 248 1.48 -19.35 -30.48
N THR A 249 2.28 -18.30 -30.62
CA THR A 249 3.72 -18.28 -30.36
C THR A 249 4.13 -16.90 -29.85
N LEU A 250 5.28 -16.80 -29.19
CA LEU A 250 5.83 -15.50 -28.76
C LEU A 250 6.40 -14.68 -29.92
N THR A 251 6.71 -15.31 -31.05
CA THR A 251 7.31 -14.68 -32.23
C THR A 251 6.27 -14.03 -33.14
N VAL A 252 5.04 -14.56 -33.15
CA VAL A 252 3.95 -13.98 -33.93
C VAL A 252 3.42 -12.73 -33.24
N GLN A 253 3.43 -11.61 -33.98
CA GLN A 253 2.88 -10.35 -33.49
C GLN A 253 1.37 -10.47 -33.27
N THR A 254 0.95 -10.06 -32.10
CA THR A 254 -0.46 -10.00 -31.68
C THR A 254 -1.02 -8.59 -31.89
N SER A 255 -2.33 -8.44 -31.72
CA SER A 255 -2.95 -7.10 -31.70
C SER A 255 -2.41 -6.19 -30.60
N LEU A 256 -1.81 -6.76 -29.53
CA LEU A 256 -1.15 -6.02 -28.46
C LEU A 256 0.23 -5.47 -28.83
N ASP A 257 0.81 -5.94 -29.93
CA ASP A 257 2.11 -5.48 -30.42
C ASP A 257 2.01 -4.23 -31.31
N LYS A 258 0.79 -3.84 -31.71
CA LYS A 258 0.54 -2.61 -32.45
C LYS A 258 0.89 -1.37 -31.60
N PRO A 259 1.45 -0.30 -32.21
CA PRO A 259 1.84 0.91 -31.47
C PRO A 259 0.73 1.50 -30.59
N GLY A 260 -0.52 1.52 -31.06
CA GLY A 260 -1.66 1.99 -30.28
C GLY A 260 -1.94 1.16 -29.02
N ALA A 261 -1.81 -0.17 -29.10
CA ALA A 261 -2.00 -1.05 -27.95
C ALA A 261 -0.87 -0.91 -26.92
N LYS A 262 0.36 -0.64 -27.39
CA LYS A 262 1.50 -0.28 -26.54
C LYS A 262 1.28 1.03 -25.81
N ALA A 263 0.84 2.06 -26.52
CA ALA A 263 0.49 3.34 -25.90
C ALA A 263 -0.60 3.14 -24.82
N ALA A 264 -1.63 2.34 -25.12
CA ALA A 264 -2.68 2.00 -24.16
C ALA A 264 -2.13 1.28 -22.91
N PHE A 265 -1.15 0.37 -23.06
CA PHE A 265 -0.48 -0.26 -21.93
C PHE A 265 0.18 0.76 -21.00
N TYR A 266 0.99 1.68 -21.53
CA TYR A 266 1.66 2.68 -20.70
C TYR A 266 0.66 3.66 -20.07
N ILE A 267 -0.36 4.08 -20.80
CA ILE A 267 -1.34 5.09 -20.34
C ILE A 267 -2.34 4.52 -19.35
N PHE A 268 -2.87 3.32 -19.56
CA PHE A 268 -3.94 2.75 -18.73
C PHE A 268 -3.46 1.72 -17.72
N HIS A 269 -2.23 1.19 -17.87
CA HIS A 269 -1.65 0.26 -16.90
C HIS A 269 -0.50 0.90 -16.10
N ALA A 270 0.54 1.39 -16.76
CA ALA A 270 1.75 1.85 -16.07
C ALA A 270 1.55 3.21 -15.38
N LEU A 271 0.96 4.18 -16.07
CA LEU A 271 0.76 5.53 -15.56
C LEU A 271 -0.17 5.60 -14.33
N PRO A 272 -1.35 4.94 -14.30
CA PRO A 272 -2.23 5.00 -13.13
C PRO A 272 -1.60 4.31 -11.93
N GLU A 273 -0.83 3.24 -12.17
CA GLU A 273 -0.06 2.58 -11.13
C GLU A 273 1.03 3.50 -10.56
N TRP A 274 1.82 4.14 -11.41
CA TRP A 274 2.84 5.11 -10.97
C TRP A 274 2.22 6.29 -10.20
N LEU A 275 1.11 6.87 -10.69
CA LEU A 275 0.39 7.94 -10.02
C LEU A 275 -0.14 7.52 -8.65
N ALA A 276 -0.69 6.31 -8.54
CA ALA A 276 -1.16 5.75 -7.27
C ALA A 276 -0.03 5.70 -6.24
N ILE A 277 1.14 5.18 -6.62
CA ILE A 277 2.32 5.12 -5.76
C ILE A 277 2.78 6.54 -5.38
N LEU A 278 2.89 7.45 -6.34
CA LEU A 278 3.28 8.83 -6.09
C LEU A 278 2.33 9.49 -5.09
N ILE A 279 1.02 9.36 -5.25
CA ILE A 279 0.02 9.95 -4.34
C ILE A 279 0.19 9.39 -2.92
N LEU A 280 0.37 8.07 -2.78
CA LEU A 280 0.56 7.42 -1.48
C LEU A 280 1.87 7.85 -0.80
N LEU A 281 2.97 7.98 -1.55
CA LEU A 281 4.27 8.39 -1.03
C LEU A 281 4.35 9.90 -0.76
N ALA A 282 3.74 10.73 -1.61
CA ALA A 282 3.67 12.18 -1.45
C ALA A 282 2.76 12.58 -0.27
N SER A 283 1.76 11.76 0.03
CA SER A 283 0.91 11.93 1.20
C SER A 283 1.59 11.41 2.46
N ASN A 284 1.50 12.15 3.58
CA ASN A 284 1.91 11.60 4.87
C ASN A 284 0.80 10.68 5.40
N VAL A 285 0.78 9.43 4.91
CA VAL A 285 -0.26 8.42 5.23
C VAL A 285 -0.48 8.31 6.73
N ARG A 286 0.59 8.30 7.52
CA ARG A 286 0.50 8.23 8.99
C ARG A 286 -0.30 9.39 9.57
N LYS A 287 0.01 10.63 9.21
CA LYS A 287 -0.71 11.82 9.70
C LYS A 287 -2.12 11.93 9.15
N LEU A 288 -2.28 11.63 7.87
CA LEU A 288 -3.54 11.82 7.15
C LEU A 288 -4.61 10.82 7.60
N PHE A 289 -4.22 9.57 7.82
CA PHE A 289 -5.12 8.47 8.16
C PHE A 289 -5.04 8.08 9.64
N GLY A 290 -4.11 8.66 10.41
CA GLY A 290 -3.94 8.37 11.83
C GLY A 290 -3.62 6.90 12.07
N THR A 291 -2.70 6.32 11.29
CA THR A 291 -2.42 4.87 11.31
C THR A 291 -1.45 4.46 12.42
N GLY A 292 -0.67 5.39 12.98
CA GLY A 292 0.50 5.03 13.79
C GLY A 292 1.60 4.38 12.94
N LEU A 293 2.47 3.57 13.56
CA LEU A 293 3.55 2.90 12.81
C LEU A 293 3.02 1.74 11.96
N ALA A 294 2.12 0.95 12.53
CA ALA A 294 1.66 -0.32 11.96
C ALA A 294 0.17 -0.34 11.57
N GLY A 295 -0.58 0.73 11.73
CA GLY A 295 -2.04 0.67 11.56
C GLY A 295 -2.76 0.06 12.77
N ASP A 296 -3.99 -0.40 12.56
CA ASP A 296 -4.80 -1.06 13.59
C ASP A 296 -4.83 -2.59 13.42
N PHE A 297 -3.74 -3.29 13.75
CA PHE A 297 -3.71 -4.77 13.72
C PHE A 297 -4.47 -5.45 14.88
N ARG A 298 -5.18 -4.69 15.71
CA ARG A 298 -5.90 -5.27 16.84
C ARG A 298 -7.18 -5.95 16.36
N GLY A 299 -7.38 -7.19 16.79
CA GLY A 299 -8.63 -7.93 16.59
C GLY A 299 -9.73 -7.56 17.59
N ARG A 300 -9.36 -7.04 18.78
CA ARG A 300 -10.29 -6.65 19.85
C ARG A 300 -9.80 -5.41 20.60
N ASP A 301 -10.73 -4.72 21.24
CA ASP A 301 -10.39 -3.65 22.18
C ASP A 301 -9.83 -4.21 23.49
N LEU A 302 -9.11 -3.36 24.22
CA LEU A 302 -8.51 -3.75 25.51
C LEU A 302 -9.62 -4.01 26.53
N ASN A 303 -9.54 -5.16 27.21
CA ASN A 303 -10.46 -5.46 28.29
C ASN A 303 -10.16 -4.58 29.52
N LYS A 304 -11.12 -4.35 30.42
CA LYS A 304 -10.95 -3.51 31.63
C LYS A 304 -9.74 -3.93 32.48
N ARG A 305 -9.47 -5.24 32.56
CA ARG A 305 -8.29 -5.79 33.27
C ARG A 305 -6.97 -5.43 32.57
N GLU A 306 -6.91 -5.53 31.24
CA GLU A 306 -5.72 -5.17 30.45
C GLU A 306 -5.45 -3.67 30.51
N LEU A 307 -6.52 -2.88 30.53
CA LEU A 307 -6.51 -1.43 30.68
C LEU A 307 -5.89 -1.03 32.03
N LYS A 308 -6.40 -1.56 33.14
CA LYS A 308 -5.82 -1.37 34.48
C LYS A 308 -4.35 -1.80 34.55
N LYS A 309 -3.99 -2.94 33.95
CA LYS A 309 -2.60 -3.42 33.90
C LYS A 309 -1.69 -2.45 33.14
N ARG A 310 -2.19 -1.83 32.08
CA ARG A 310 -1.43 -0.87 31.27
C ARG A 310 -1.29 0.47 31.97
N GLU A 311 -2.35 0.96 32.62
CA GLU A 311 -2.30 2.15 33.46
C GLU A 311 -1.32 1.96 34.61
N ALA A 312 -1.36 0.82 35.30
CA ALA A 312 -0.40 0.48 36.34
C ALA A 312 1.05 0.41 35.82
N LYS A 313 1.26 -0.10 34.60
CA LYS A 313 2.60 -0.12 33.98
C LYS A 313 3.08 1.30 33.65
N LEU A 314 2.22 2.15 33.10
CA LEU A 314 2.56 3.54 32.79
C LEU A 314 2.80 4.37 34.05
N ALA A 315 2.05 4.12 35.13
CA ALA A 315 2.30 4.73 36.43
C ALA A 315 3.69 4.34 36.96
N LYS A 316 4.02 3.04 36.94
CA LYS A 316 5.36 2.56 37.34
C LYS A 316 6.50 3.10 36.48
N GLU A 317 6.30 3.25 35.16
CA GLU A 317 7.30 3.84 34.26
C GLU A 317 7.51 5.34 34.56
N LYS A 318 6.44 6.07 34.90
CA LYS A 318 6.53 7.48 35.31
C LYS A 318 7.23 7.62 36.67
N GLU A 319 6.90 6.78 37.64
CA GLU A 319 7.55 6.76 38.96
C GLU A 319 9.06 6.50 38.82
N LYS A 320 9.44 5.49 38.02
CA LYS A 320 10.86 5.20 37.76
C LYS A 320 11.57 6.35 37.05
N GLY A 321 10.94 6.94 36.03
CA GLY A 321 11.50 8.08 35.30
C GLY A 321 11.65 9.33 36.18
N ALA A 322 10.74 9.55 37.14
CA ALA A 322 10.85 10.63 38.12
C ALA A 322 12.00 10.37 39.10
N SER A 323 12.11 9.16 39.66
CA SER A 323 13.22 8.82 40.57
C SER A 323 14.59 8.88 39.91
N GLU A 324 14.69 8.52 38.62
CA GLU A 324 15.94 8.65 37.85
C GLU A 324 16.29 10.10 37.55
N ALA A 325 15.29 10.98 37.34
CA ALA A 325 15.52 12.41 37.15
C ALA A 325 16.01 13.09 38.44
N ASP A 326 15.43 12.74 39.59
CA ASP A 326 15.84 13.28 40.90
C ASP A 326 17.25 12.79 41.29
N GLY A 327 17.60 11.53 41.02
CA GLY A 327 18.95 11.00 41.26
C GLY A 327 20.03 11.56 40.32
N ALA A 328 19.67 12.06 39.14
CA ALA A 328 20.60 12.70 38.21
C ALA A 328 21.00 14.11 38.66
N THR A 329 20.15 14.82 39.43
CA THR A 329 20.48 16.15 39.98
C THR A 329 21.45 16.11 41.15
N ASP A 330 21.56 15.00 41.87
CA ASP A 330 22.45 14.85 43.04
C ASP A 330 23.90 14.49 42.65
N ASN A 331 24.14 14.06 41.40
CA ASN A 331 25.47 13.72 40.91
C ASN A 331 26.18 14.86 40.16
N ILE A 332 25.69 16.10 40.25
CA ILE A 332 26.45 17.26 39.77
C ILE A 332 27.59 17.51 40.77
N PRO A 333 28.87 17.33 40.38
CA PRO A 333 29.98 17.54 41.28
C PRO A 333 29.96 18.98 41.82
N LEU A 334 30.05 19.11 43.16
CA LEU A 334 29.96 20.36 43.94
C LEU A 334 30.92 21.49 43.49
N LYS A 335 31.84 21.23 42.56
CA LYS A 335 32.79 22.23 42.04
C LYS A 335 32.15 23.30 41.15
N GLU A 336 31.00 23.07 40.53
CA GLU A 336 30.32 24.08 39.68
C GLU A 336 29.17 24.83 40.37
N LYS A 337 28.62 24.31 41.47
CA LYS A 337 27.53 24.99 42.20
C LYS A 337 27.97 26.33 42.82
N ASN A 338 29.26 26.50 43.10
CA ASN A 338 29.79 27.76 43.64
C ASN A 338 30.02 28.85 42.58
N ALA A 339 30.08 28.49 41.28
CA ALA A 339 30.28 29.46 40.21
C ALA A 339 28.97 30.15 39.78
N SER A 340 27.82 29.46 39.85
CA SER A 340 26.53 30.04 39.45
C SER A 340 25.90 30.94 40.52
N VAL A 341 26.22 30.74 41.81
CA VAL A 341 25.75 31.59 42.91
C VAL A 341 26.50 32.93 42.97
N LEU A 342 27.75 32.98 42.47
CA LEU A 342 28.54 34.22 42.44
C LEU A 342 28.11 35.21 41.34
N VAL A 343 27.40 34.76 40.29
CA VAL A 343 26.95 35.63 39.20
C VAL A 343 25.58 36.26 39.47
N SER A 344 24.74 35.69 40.33
CA SER A 344 23.41 36.26 40.63
C SER A 344 23.41 37.37 41.69
N ASN A 345 24.56 37.69 42.29
CA ASN A 345 24.69 38.75 43.30
C ASN A 345 25.43 40.01 42.77
N LEU A 346 25.61 40.12 41.45
CA LEU A 346 26.31 41.24 40.80
C LEU A 346 25.43 42.04 39.82
N VAL A 347 24.10 41.98 39.95
CA VAL A 347 23.15 42.85 39.22
C VAL A 347 22.18 43.51 40.17
#